data_AF-A0A7D5NEX5-F1
#
_entry.id   AF-A0A7D5NEX5-F1
#
_cell.length_a   1.000
_cell.length_b   1.000
_cell.length_c   1.000
_cell.angle_alpha   90.00
_cell.angle_beta   90.00
_cell.angle_gamma   90.00
#
_symmetry.space_group_name_H-M   'P 1'
#
loop_
_entity.id
_entity.type
_entity.pdbx_description
1 polymer ?
#
loop_
_entity_poly.entity_id
_entity_poly.type
_entity_poly.pdbx_seq_one_letter_code
_entity_poly.pdbx_strand_id
1 'polypeptide(L)'
;MKKILIIALFVLTLSGCKFIDFVLHPDQYHKSSKVRVTEYVYDTIKVANKDGNVTTAVAGLPNKRVVLSEIGQSFTIKKGEIVEFIFNIDVADATLDITTDLETNDITFKLVQKDTAKVYLTSKCQTVKRYQVGAVPAVEVSPNLRPEQIISTPLFDNNCQMIGYEIRYGSEERGCKKEASEALKRFVECTKYGFKPTNPQQKKRPCVNELLGLPCK
;
A
#
# COMPACT_ATOMS: atom_id res chain seq x y z
N MET A 1 -20.73 -36.03 54.77
CA MET A 1 -19.75 -35.45 53.82
C MET A 1 -20.39 -34.64 52.67
N LYS A 2 -21.50 -35.07 52.04
CA LYS A 2 -22.18 -34.30 50.96
C LYS A 2 -22.66 -32.88 51.33
N LYS A 3 -23.09 -32.63 52.57
CA LYS A 3 -23.61 -31.30 52.98
C LYS A 3 -22.54 -30.22 53.14
N ILE A 4 -21.31 -30.60 53.48
CA ILE A 4 -20.20 -29.64 53.68
C ILE A 4 -19.64 -29.15 52.33
N LEU A 5 -19.68 -30.01 51.31
CA LEU A 5 -19.22 -29.67 49.96
C LEU A 5 -20.10 -28.60 49.28
N ILE A 6 -21.42 -28.60 49.55
CA ILE A 6 -22.37 -27.65 48.95
C ILE A 6 -22.20 -26.24 49.55
N ILE A 7 -21.90 -26.17 50.85
CA ILE A 7 -21.68 -24.89 51.54
C ILE A 7 -20.36 -24.24 51.07
N ALA A 8 -19.30 -25.04 50.89
CA ALA A 8 -18.04 -24.55 50.35
C ALA A 8 -18.18 -24.04 48.90
N LEU A 9 -19.01 -24.68 48.07
CA LEU A 9 -19.27 -24.25 46.69
C LEU A 9 -20.02 -22.91 46.62
N PHE A 10 -20.96 -22.67 47.55
CA PHE A 10 -21.73 -21.42 47.62
C PHE A 10 -20.89 -20.24 48.13
N VAL A 11 -19.97 -20.49 49.07
CA VAL A 11 -19.06 -19.46 49.59
C VAL A 11 -18.03 -19.04 48.53
N LEU A 12 -17.56 -19.98 47.70
CA LEU A 12 -16.62 -19.69 46.60
C LEU A 12 -17.23 -18.86 45.46
N THR A 13 -18.54 -18.95 45.21
CA THR A 13 -19.22 -18.10 44.22
C THR A 13 -19.49 -16.68 44.73
N LEU A 14 -19.48 -16.46 46.05
CA LEU A 14 -19.71 -15.16 46.68
C LEU A 14 -18.42 -14.37 46.96
N SER A 15 -17.24 -15.00 46.87
CA SER A 15 -15.95 -14.32 46.99
C SER A 15 -15.52 -13.52 45.75
N GLY A 16 -16.37 -13.43 44.71
CA GLY A 16 -16.18 -12.45 43.66
C GLY A 16 -16.61 -11.07 44.14
N CYS A 17 -15.73 -10.31 44.82
CA CYS A 17 -16.03 -8.97 45.33
C CYS A 17 -16.70 -8.03 44.31
N LYS A 18 -16.49 -8.27 43.01
CA LYS A 18 -17.10 -7.50 41.92
C LYS A 18 -18.60 -7.73 41.74
N PHE A 19 -19.15 -8.87 42.16
CA PHE A 19 -20.58 -9.17 42.01
C PHE A 19 -21.42 -8.54 43.12
N ILE A 20 -20.91 -8.57 44.37
CA ILE A 20 -21.60 -7.96 45.51
C ILE A 20 -21.64 -6.43 45.37
N ASP A 21 -20.56 -5.80 44.90
CA ASP A 21 -20.53 -4.35 44.66
C ASP A 21 -21.52 -3.92 43.55
N PHE A 22 -21.67 -4.74 42.50
CA PHE A 22 -22.62 -4.48 41.42
C PHE A 22 -24.09 -4.59 41.88
N VAL A 23 -24.39 -5.47 42.84
CA VAL A 23 -25.74 -5.67 43.37
C VAL A 23 -26.12 -4.61 44.41
N LEU A 24 -25.16 -4.15 45.23
CA LEU A 24 -25.42 -3.18 46.30
C LEU A 24 -25.38 -1.71 45.85
N HIS A 25 -24.65 -1.41 44.77
CA HIS A 25 -24.51 -0.05 44.25
C HIS A 25 -24.75 0.01 42.71
N PRO A 26 -25.92 -0.43 42.20
CA PRO A 26 -26.18 -0.48 40.76
C PRO A 26 -26.12 0.90 40.08
N ASP A 27 -26.40 1.96 40.84
CA ASP A 27 -26.37 3.37 40.50
C ASP A 27 -24.95 3.95 40.38
N GLN A 28 -23.93 3.29 40.95
CA GLN A 28 -22.52 3.65 40.75
C GLN A 28 -21.90 3.00 39.51
N TYR A 29 -22.59 2.02 38.91
CA TYR A 29 -22.16 1.38 37.67
C TYR A 29 -22.66 2.17 36.46
N HIS A 30 -22.16 3.39 36.29
CA HIS A 30 -22.35 4.13 35.06
C HIS A 30 -21.65 3.37 33.93
N LYS A 31 -22.44 2.72 33.06
CA LYS A 31 -21.98 2.28 31.74
C LYS A 31 -21.38 3.52 31.09
N SER A 32 -20.05 3.59 31.06
CA SER A 32 -19.32 4.70 30.44
C SER A 32 -19.72 4.72 28.96
N SER A 33 -20.74 5.49 28.63
CA SER A 33 -21.15 5.83 27.27
C SER A 33 -20.16 6.85 26.71
N LYS A 34 -18.88 6.49 26.73
CA LYS A 34 -17.89 7.21 25.94
C LYS A 34 -18.26 6.93 24.50
N VAL A 35 -18.92 7.89 23.87
CA VAL A 35 -19.08 7.95 22.43
C VAL A 35 -17.67 7.85 21.87
N ARG A 36 -17.35 6.71 21.26
CA ARG A 36 -16.09 6.55 20.53
C ARG A 36 -16.26 7.30 19.23
N VAL A 37 -15.81 8.55 19.20
CA VAL A 37 -15.62 9.28 17.95
C VAL A 37 -14.37 8.69 17.30
N THR A 38 -14.56 7.84 16.30
CA THR A 38 -13.49 7.46 15.38
C THR A 38 -13.46 8.50 14.28
N GLU A 39 -12.50 9.43 14.34
CA GLU A 39 -12.18 10.28 13.20
C GLU A 39 -11.58 9.41 12.09
N TYR A 40 -12.26 9.34 10.96
CA TYR A 40 -11.68 8.76 9.75
C TYR A 40 -10.65 9.76 9.22
N VAL A 41 -9.36 9.45 9.35
CA VAL A 41 -8.29 10.21 8.69
C VAL A 41 -8.22 9.72 7.26
N TYR A 42 -8.70 10.55 6.34
CA TYR A 42 -8.58 10.29 4.92
C TYR A 42 -7.23 10.79 4.43
N ASP A 43 -6.48 9.85 3.90
CA ASP A 43 -5.19 10.09 3.30
C ASP A 43 -5.42 10.54 1.85
N THR A 44 -5.12 11.81 1.54
CA THR A 44 -5.42 12.40 0.22
C THR A 44 -4.15 12.77 -0.54
N ILE A 45 -4.11 12.46 -1.84
CA ILE A 45 -3.01 12.85 -2.73
C ILE A 45 -3.54 13.34 -4.07
N LYS A 46 -2.88 14.37 -4.62
CA LYS A 46 -3.18 14.91 -5.94
C LYS A 46 -2.14 14.43 -6.94
N VAL A 47 -2.61 13.87 -8.04
CA VAL A 47 -1.79 13.23 -9.06
C VAL A 47 -2.19 13.74 -10.43
N ALA A 48 -1.22 14.07 -11.27
CA ALA A 48 -1.42 14.29 -12.69
C ALA A 48 -0.65 13.28 -13.52
N ASN A 49 -1.25 12.90 -14.65
CA ASN A 49 -0.58 12.13 -15.69
C ASN A 49 0.04 13.09 -16.71
N LYS A 50 1.36 13.30 -16.63
CA LYS A 50 2.14 14.08 -17.59
C LYS A 50 2.86 13.12 -18.53
N ASP A 51 2.26 12.89 -19.70
CA ASP A 51 2.84 12.04 -20.76
C ASP A 51 3.23 10.64 -20.27
N GLY A 52 2.35 9.96 -19.52
CA GLY A 52 2.58 8.61 -19.01
C GLY A 52 3.38 8.55 -17.70
N ASN A 53 3.76 9.71 -17.15
CA ASN A 53 4.45 9.83 -15.87
C ASN A 53 3.54 10.43 -14.79
N VAL A 54 3.58 9.81 -13.62
CA VAL A 54 2.88 10.24 -12.40
C VAL A 54 3.60 11.46 -11.82
N THR A 55 2.90 12.58 -11.61
CA THR A 55 3.46 13.78 -10.97
C THR A 55 2.51 14.33 -9.90
N THR A 56 3.06 14.86 -8.80
CA THR A 56 2.27 15.48 -7.70
C THR A 56 2.48 16.99 -7.58
N ALA A 57 3.49 17.54 -8.27
CA ALA A 57 3.76 18.97 -8.37
C ALA A 57 2.85 19.61 -9.43
N VAL A 58 1.55 19.61 -9.17
CA VAL A 58 0.53 20.06 -10.12
C VAL A 58 -0.06 21.39 -9.70
N ALA A 59 0.12 22.43 -10.52
CA ALA A 59 -0.63 23.67 -10.41
C ALA A 59 -1.98 23.48 -11.12
N GLY A 60 -3.07 23.38 -10.36
CA GLY A 60 -4.42 23.20 -10.91
C GLY A 60 -5.41 22.58 -9.92
N LEU A 61 -6.70 22.72 -10.22
CA LEU A 61 -7.77 22.02 -9.49
C LEU A 61 -7.92 20.59 -10.03
N PRO A 62 -8.10 19.58 -9.18
CA PRO A 62 -8.39 18.24 -9.64
C PRO A 62 -9.72 18.23 -10.40
N ASN A 63 -9.73 17.58 -11.56
CA ASN A 63 -10.94 17.44 -12.37
C ASN A 63 -11.77 16.20 -11.96
N LYS A 64 -11.19 15.29 -11.17
CA LYS A 64 -11.84 14.09 -10.64
C LYS A 64 -11.38 13.80 -9.22
N ARG A 65 -12.25 13.16 -8.45
CA ARG A 65 -11.97 12.61 -7.13
C ARG A 65 -12.26 11.11 -7.14
N VAL A 66 -11.32 10.31 -6.67
CA VAL A 66 -11.40 8.85 -6.65
C VAL A 66 -11.17 8.37 -5.23
N VAL A 67 -12.11 7.60 -4.69
CA VAL A 67 -11.99 6.98 -3.37
C VAL A 67 -11.58 5.52 -3.56
N LEU A 68 -10.42 5.15 -3.02
CA LEU A 68 -9.92 3.79 -2.99
C LEU A 68 -10.09 3.24 -1.57
N SER A 69 -10.99 2.29 -1.41
CA SER A 69 -11.38 1.71 -0.11
C SER A 69 -11.17 0.20 -0.03
N GLU A 70 -11.04 -0.48 -1.17
CA GLU A 70 -11.00 -1.93 -1.22
C GLU A 70 -9.87 -2.44 -2.11
N ILE A 71 -9.18 -3.49 -1.63
CA ILE A 71 -8.16 -4.20 -2.40
C ILE A 71 -8.78 -4.75 -3.69
N GLY A 72 -8.10 -4.55 -4.81
CA GLY A 72 -8.54 -4.95 -6.14
C GLY A 72 -9.17 -3.81 -6.96
N GLN A 73 -9.56 -2.70 -6.33
CA GLN A 73 -10.05 -1.53 -7.06
C GLN A 73 -8.94 -0.97 -7.97
N SER A 74 -9.33 -0.60 -9.19
CA SER A 74 -8.43 -0.02 -10.18
C SER A 74 -9.02 1.25 -10.77
N PHE A 75 -8.15 2.22 -11.07
CA PHE A 75 -8.53 3.46 -11.72
C PHE A 75 -7.49 3.88 -12.75
N THR A 76 -7.94 4.33 -13.92
CA THR A 76 -7.07 4.78 -15.01
C THR A 76 -7.16 6.28 -15.18
N ILE A 77 -6.02 6.96 -15.08
CA ILE A 77 -5.86 8.39 -15.35
C ILE A 77 -5.43 8.56 -16.79
N LYS A 78 -6.21 9.29 -17.57
CA LYS A 78 -5.83 9.62 -18.95
C LYS A 78 -4.74 10.67 -18.99
N LYS A 79 -3.98 10.71 -20.09
CA LYS A 79 -2.98 11.76 -20.32
C LYS A 79 -3.58 13.16 -20.11
N GLY A 80 -2.93 13.97 -19.28
CA GLY A 80 -3.33 15.35 -18.97
C GLY A 80 -4.39 15.50 -17.88
N GLU A 81 -4.93 14.40 -17.33
CA GLU A 81 -5.90 14.48 -16.23
C GLU A 81 -5.21 14.71 -14.88
N ILE A 82 -5.90 15.45 -13.99
CA ILE A 82 -5.47 15.74 -12.62
C ILE A 82 -6.52 15.16 -11.66
N VAL A 83 -6.13 14.14 -10.90
CA VAL A 83 -7.04 13.38 -10.05
C VAL A 83 -6.61 13.50 -8.59
N GLU A 84 -7.60 13.68 -7.71
CA GLU A 84 -7.43 13.57 -6.27
C GLU A 84 -7.80 12.15 -5.82
N PHE A 85 -6.84 11.40 -5.31
CA PHE A 85 -7.08 10.11 -4.67
C PHE A 85 -7.33 10.31 -3.18
N ILE A 86 -8.32 9.59 -2.68
CA ILE A 86 -8.66 9.48 -1.27
C ILE A 86 -8.54 8.01 -0.89
N PHE A 87 -7.63 7.70 0.02
CA PHE A 87 -7.46 6.34 0.54
C PHE A 87 -8.30 6.18 1.81
N ASN A 88 -9.25 5.26 1.76
CA ASN A 88 -10.02 4.81 2.90
C ASN A 88 -9.63 3.37 3.25
N ILE A 89 -8.33 3.15 3.39
CA ILE A 89 -7.72 1.87 3.72
C ILE A 89 -6.40 2.14 4.46
N ASP A 90 -5.95 1.20 5.29
CA ASP A 90 -4.66 1.30 5.93
C ASP A 90 -3.53 1.15 4.90
N VAL A 91 -2.85 2.26 4.61
CA VAL A 91 -1.72 2.34 3.68
C VAL A 91 -0.45 1.68 4.24
N ALA A 92 -0.46 1.22 5.50
CA ALA A 92 0.61 0.37 6.02
C ALA A 92 0.62 -1.02 5.37
N ASP A 93 -0.57 -1.56 5.08
CA ASP A 93 -0.78 -2.92 4.57
C ASP A 93 -1.19 -2.95 3.08
N ALA A 94 -1.46 -1.79 2.49
CA ALA A 94 -1.86 -1.64 1.09
C ALA A 94 -0.83 -0.82 0.29
N THR A 95 -0.75 -1.09 -1.02
CA THR A 95 0.08 -0.32 -1.97
C THR A 95 -0.60 -0.26 -3.34
N LEU A 96 0.03 0.43 -4.30
CA LEU A 96 -0.46 0.55 -5.66
C LEU A 96 0.44 -0.22 -6.63
N ASP A 97 -0.18 -1.00 -7.51
CA ASP A 97 0.40 -1.38 -8.79
C ASP A 97 0.12 -0.28 -9.81
N ILE A 98 1.18 0.23 -10.42
CA ILE A 98 1.10 1.31 -11.40
C ILE A 98 1.57 0.77 -12.74
N THR A 99 0.67 0.74 -13.72
CA THR A 99 0.95 0.31 -15.09
C THR A 99 0.71 1.49 -16.02
N THR A 100 1.67 1.78 -16.90
CA THR A 100 1.49 2.77 -17.98
C THR A 100 1.27 2.04 -19.29
N ASP A 101 0.19 2.35 -19.99
CA ASP A 101 -0.02 1.95 -21.38
C ASP A 101 0.81 2.87 -22.28
N LEU A 102 1.72 2.29 -23.07
CA LEU A 102 2.68 3.02 -23.89
C LEU A 102 2.06 3.56 -25.19
N GLU A 103 0.94 3.01 -25.63
CA GLU A 103 0.25 3.47 -26.84
C GLU A 103 -0.58 4.71 -26.52
N THR A 104 -1.32 4.66 -25.42
CA THR A 104 -2.25 5.72 -25.00
C THR A 104 -1.60 6.73 -24.05
N ASN A 105 -0.52 6.36 -23.35
CA ASN A 105 0.05 7.06 -22.20
C ASN A 105 -0.91 7.16 -21.00
N ASP A 106 -1.90 6.26 -20.92
CA ASP A 106 -2.79 6.18 -19.78
C ASP A 106 -2.10 5.44 -18.62
N ILE A 107 -2.35 5.89 -17.39
CA ILE A 107 -1.76 5.29 -16.19
C ILE A 107 -2.87 4.61 -15.40
N THR A 108 -2.75 3.31 -15.20
CA THR A 108 -3.66 2.52 -14.37
C THR A 108 -3.04 2.27 -13.00
N PHE A 109 -3.78 2.65 -11.97
CA PHE A 109 -3.49 2.40 -10.57
C PHE A 109 -4.37 1.26 -10.09
N LYS A 110 -3.82 0.24 -9.46
CA LYS A 110 -4.58 -0.84 -8.82
C LYS A 110 -4.18 -0.95 -7.38
N LEU A 111 -5.16 -0.84 -6.48
CA LEU A 111 -4.96 -1.02 -5.05
C LEU A 111 -4.76 -2.51 -4.74
N VAL A 112 -3.63 -2.84 -4.11
CA VAL A 112 -3.22 -4.22 -3.84
C VAL A 112 -2.68 -4.35 -2.43
N GLN A 113 -2.72 -5.58 -1.91
CA GLN A 113 -2.15 -5.89 -0.61
C GLN A 113 -0.63 -5.94 -0.71
N LYS A 114 0.06 -5.20 0.14
CA LYS A 114 1.48 -4.83 -0.03
C LYS A 114 2.43 -6.03 -0.16
N ASP A 115 2.30 -7.00 0.75
CA ASP A 115 3.26 -8.08 0.90
C ASP A 115 2.80 -9.42 0.28
N THR A 116 1.50 -9.58 0.01
CA THR A 116 0.90 -10.85 -0.40
C THR A 116 0.42 -10.85 -1.84
N ALA A 117 0.12 -9.69 -2.43
CA ALA A 117 -0.41 -9.63 -3.78
C ALA A 117 0.68 -9.97 -4.81
N LYS A 118 0.30 -10.72 -5.84
CA LYS A 118 1.17 -10.94 -7.00
C LYS A 118 1.08 -9.77 -7.97
N VAL A 119 2.16 -9.49 -8.68
CA VAL A 119 2.15 -8.62 -9.87
C VAL A 119 1.69 -9.47 -11.06
N TYR A 120 0.61 -9.05 -11.72
CA TYR A 120 0.04 -9.78 -12.85
C TYR A 120 0.43 -9.12 -14.18
N LEU A 121 1.10 -9.88 -15.06
CA LEU A 121 1.58 -9.43 -16.36
C LEU A 121 0.70 -10.02 -17.47
N THR A 122 0.08 -9.14 -18.26
CA THR A 122 -0.93 -9.44 -19.28
C THR A 122 -0.49 -9.15 -20.71
N SER A 123 0.58 -8.38 -20.92
CA SER A 123 1.08 -8.05 -22.26
C SER A 123 2.60 -8.02 -22.35
N LYS A 124 3.12 -8.17 -23.57
CA LYS A 124 4.56 -8.03 -23.86
C LYS A 124 5.02 -6.60 -23.61
N CYS A 125 6.21 -6.44 -23.03
CA CYS A 125 6.79 -5.15 -22.64
C CYS A 125 6.01 -4.39 -21.57
N GLN A 126 5.00 -5.03 -20.93
CA GLN A 126 4.33 -4.43 -19.79
C GLN A 126 5.31 -4.18 -18.65
N THR A 127 5.16 -3.02 -18.03
CA THR A 127 5.93 -2.60 -16.86
C THR A 127 4.95 -2.26 -15.74
N VAL A 128 5.18 -2.84 -14.57
CA VAL A 128 4.40 -2.59 -13.36
C VAL A 128 5.34 -2.07 -12.28
N LYS A 129 5.09 -0.85 -11.80
CA LYS A 129 5.81 -0.26 -10.67
C LYS A 129 5.01 -0.50 -9.40
N ARG A 130 5.67 -1.06 -8.37
CA ARG A 130 5.10 -1.21 -7.03
C ARG A 130 6.03 -0.55 -6.03
N TYR A 131 5.51 0.43 -5.30
CA TYR A 131 6.25 1.18 -4.29
C TYR A 131 6.03 0.64 -2.87
N GLN A 132 6.88 1.10 -1.96
CA GLN A 132 6.95 0.75 -0.54
C GLN A 132 7.20 -0.74 -0.22
N VAL A 133 7.56 -1.57 -1.18
CA VAL A 133 7.84 -3.00 -0.95
C VAL A 133 9.32 -3.23 -0.72
N GLY A 134 9.67 -3.97 0.34
CA GLY A 134 11.07 -4.29 0.68
C GLY A 134 11.60 -5.53 -0.03
N ALA A 135 10.71 -6.43 -0.46
CA ALA A 135 11.05 -7.65 -1.18
C ALA A 135 10.49 -7.62 -2.60
N VAL A 136 11.12 -8.38 -3.51
CA VAL A 136 10.62 -8.56 -4.87
C VAL A 136 9.25 -9.24 -4.79
N PRO A 137 8.18 -8.65 -5.34
CA PRO A 137 6.85 -9.24 -5.29
C PRO A 137 6.81 -10.52 -6.14
N ALA A 138 5.96 -11.47 -5.74
CA ALA A 138 5.67 -12.63 -6.58
C ALA A 138 5.03 -12.18 -7.90
N VAL A 139 5.39 -12.83 -9.00
CA VAL A 139 4.92 -12.48 -10.35
C VAL A 139 4.10 -13.61 -10.93
N GLU A 140 2.98 -13.26 -11.57
CA GLU A 140 2.15 -14.18 -12.32
C GLU A 140 1.93 -13.64 -13.72
N VAL A 141 2.08 -14.52 -14.72
CA VAL A 141 2.00 -14.15 -16.13
C VAL A 141 0.73 -14.78 -16.70
N SER A 142 0.00 -14.02 -17.51
CA SER A 142 -1.18 -14.50 -18.21
C SER A 142 -0.85 -15.75 -19.04
N PRO A 143 -1.66 -16.82 -18.97
CA PRO A 143 -1.37 -18.09 -19.64
C PRO A 143 -1.32 -17.97 -21.18
N ASN A 144 -1.86 -16.89 -21.73
CA ASN A 144 -1.88 -16.62 -23.17
C ASN A 144 -0.59 -15.96 -23.68
N LEU A 145 0.34 -15.60 -22.79
CA LEU A 145 1.61 -14.98 -23.18
C LEU A 145 2.67 -16.04 -23.49
N ARG A 146 3.44 -15.79 -24.56
CA ARG A 146 4.63 -16.59 -24.85
C ARG A 146 5.68 -16.37 -23.77
N PRO A 147 6.42 -17.40 -23.33
CA PRO A 147 7.45 -17.26 -22.31
C PRO A 147 8.49 -16.17 -22.65
N GLU A 148 8.67 -15.23 -21.75
CA GLU A 148 9.66 -14.16 -21.82
C GLU A 148 10.41 -14.02 -20.49
N GLN A 149 11.51 -13.28 -20.50
CA GLN A 149 12.24 -12.94 -19.28
C GLN A 149 11.41 -11.97 -18.43
N ILE A 150 11.26 -12.27 -17.13
CA ILE A 150 10.75 -11.31 -16.14
C ILE A 150 11.95 -10.60 -15.53
N ILE A 151 11.97 -9.28 -15.61
CA ILE A 151 13.04 -8.45 -15.06
C ILE A 151 12.48 -7.69 -13.87
N SER A 152 13.15 -7.77 -12.72
CA SER A 152 12.81 -7.02 -11.52
C SER A 152 13.93 -6.03 -11.23
N THR A 153 13.64 -4.74 -11.38
CA THR A 153 14.59 -3.64 -11.16
C THR A 153 14.22 -2.91 -9.88
N PRO A 154 15.11 -2.81 -8.87
CA PRO A 154 14.84 -2.00 -7.70
C PRO A 154 14.65 -0.52 -8.07
N LEU A 155 13.65 0.12 -7.48
CA LEU A 155 13.38 1.56 -7.62
C LEU A 155 14.06 2.32 -6.48
N PHE A 156 14.68 3.45 -6.80
CA PHE A 156 15.35 4.31 -5.84
C PHE A 156 14.83 5.73 -5.87
N ASP A 157 14.80 6.37 -4.71
CA ASP A 157 14.51 7.80 -4.59
C ASP A 157 15.73 8.68 -4.93
N ASN A 158 15.57 10.00 -4.69
CA ASN A 158 16.63 10.97 -4.90
C ASN A 158 17.84 10.78 -3.96
N ASN A 159 17.63 10.15 -2.80
CA ASN A 159 18.65 9.88 -1.79
C ASN A 159 19.24 8.46 -1.90
N CYS A 160 18.96 7.75 -3.00
CA CYS A 160 19.37 6.36 -3.22
C CYS A 160 18.86 5.38 -2.14
N GLN A 161 17.71 5.67 -1.55
CA GLN A 161 16.96 4.71 -0.75
C GLN A 161 16.06 3.88 -1.66
N MET A 162 16.04 2.57 -1.45
CA MET A 162 15.14 1.68 -2.18
C MET A 162 13.69 1.96 -1.77
N ILE A 163 12.84 2.25 -2.75
CA ILE A 163 11.42 2.61 -2.57
C ILE A 163 10.45 1.61 -3.20
N GLY A 164 10.95 0.54 -3.82
CA GLY A 164 10.11 -0.50 -4.40
C GLY A 164 10.78 -1.25 -5.55
N TYR A 165 9.96 -1.83 -6.43
CA TYR A 165 10.41 -2.56 -7.60
C TYR A 165 9.60 -2.19 -8.85
N GLU A 166 10.28 -2.18 -9.98
CA GLU A 166 9.72 -2.20 -11.31
C GLU A 166 9.82 -3.62 -11.85
N ILE A 167 8.69 -4.21 -12.21
CA ILE A 167 8.59 -5.55 -12.80
C ILE A 167 8.23 -5.42 -14.26
N ARG A 168 9.03 -6.04 -15.14
CA ARG A 168 8.88 -5.95 -16.58
C ARG A 168 8.79 -7.33 -17.24
N TYR A 169 7.88 -7.46 -18.21
CA TYR A 169 7.75 -8.65 -19.05
C TYR A 169 8.46 -8.49 -20.41
N GLY A 170 9.65 -9.07 -20.54
CA GLY A 170 10.48 -8.99 -21.74
C GLY A 170 11.74 -8.13 -21.57
N SER A 171 12.73 -8.34 -22.45
CA SER A 171 14.01 -7.63 -22.43
C SER A 171 14.11 -6.57 -23.53
N GLU A 172 15.08 -5.66 -23.40
CA GLU A 172 15.41 -4.69 -24.45
C GLU A 172 15.80 -5.38 -25.77
N GLU A 173 16.56 -6.47 -25.66
CA GLU A 173 17.03 -7.30 -26.78
C GLU A 173 15.88 -7.92 -27.56
N ARG A 174 14.73 -8.14 -26.91
CA ARG A 174 13.51 -8.70 -27.51
C ARG A 174 12.45 -7.65 -27.87
N GLY A 175 12.82 -6.37 -27.86
CA GLY A 175 12.02 -5.27 -28.40
C GLY A 175 11.47 -4.28 -27.36
N CYS A 176 11.69 -4.49 -26.07
CA CYS A 176 11.20 -3.60 -25.00
C CYS A 176 12.23 -2.51 -24.67
N LYS A 177 12.57 -1.65 -25.65
CA LYS A 177 13.66 -0.68 -25.54
C LYS A 177 13.29 0.63 -24.81
N LYS A 178 12.00 1.00 -24.78
CA LYS A 178 11.59 2.31 -24.23
C LYS A 178 11.40 2.27 -22.72
N GLU A 179 11.14 1.09 -22.16
CA GLU A 179 10.62 0.91 -20.81
C GLU A 179 11.72 0.72 -19.76
N ALA A 180 12.93 0.32 -20.18
CA ALA A 180 14.03 -0.03 -19.28
C ALA A 180 14.90 1.14 -18.82
N SER A 181 14.76 2.34 -19.41
CA SER A 181 15.80 3.35 -19.32
C SER A 181 15.91 3.98 -17.92
N GLU A 182 14.81 4.40 -17.30
CA GLU A 182 14.90 5.32 -16.15
C GLU A 182 15.21 4.60 -14.83
N ALA A 183 14.47 3.53 -14.51
CA ALA A 183 14.70 2.75 -13.31
C ALA A 183 16.10 2.11 -13.31
N LEU A 184 16.53 1.55 -14.45
CA LEU A 184 17.86 0.96 -14.59
C LEU A 184 18.97 2.00 -14.46
N LYS A 185 18.83 3.17 -15.10
CA LYS A 185 19.80 4.27 -14.94
C LYS A 185 19.94 4.66 -13.49
N ARG A 186 18.81 4.84 -12.78
CA ARG A 186 18.82 5.21 -11.36
C ARG A 186 19.46 4.14 -10.48
N PHE A 187 19.15 2.87 -10.75
CA PHE A 187 19.81 1.74 -10.09
C PHE A 187 21.33 1.79 -10.27
N VAL A 188 21.81 1.99 -11.51
CA VAL A 188 23.25 2.08 -11.80
C VAL A 188 23.90 3.27 -11.09
N GLU A 189 23.26 4.45 -11.11
CA GLU A 189 23.75 5.65 -10.42
C GLU A 189 23.89 5.42 -8.91
N CYS A 190 22.88 4.83 -8.28
CA CYS A 190 22.85 4.61 -6.84
C CYS A 190 23.75 3.46 -6.37
N THR A 191 24.01 2.47 -7.22
CA THR A 191 24.87 1.33 -6.87
C THR A 191 26.35 1.60 -7.12
N LYS A 192 26.70 2.53 -8.01
CA LYS A 192 28.09 2.86 -8.35
C LYS A 192 28.90 3.45 -7.18
N TYR A 193 28.24 4.03 -6.17
CA TYR A 193 28.90 4.71 -5.04
C TYR A 193 28.76 3.99 -3.69
N GLY A 194 28.39 2.70 -3.71
CA GLY A 194 28.26 1.88 -2.51
C GLY A 194 26.86 1.94 -1.91
N PHE A 195 26.24 0.77 -1.80
CA PHE A 195 24.91 0.61 -1.20
C PHE A 195 24.98 0.99 0.28
N LYS A 196 24.21 1.99 0.71
CA LYS A 196 23.84 2.10 2.12
C LYS A 196 22.49 1.41 2.26
N PRO A 197 22.43 0.13 2.67
CA PRO A 197 21.16 -0.47 3.01
C PRO A 197 20.50 0.40 4.07
N THR A 198 19.33 0.95 3.76
CA THR A 198 18.56 1.72 4.72
C THR A 198 18.27 0.80 5.90
N ASN A 199 18.76 1.16 7.09
CA ASN A 199 18.43 0.44 8.30
C ASN A 199 16.90 0.47 8.44
N PRO A 200 16.18 -0.68 8.55
CA PRO A 200 14.72 -0.70 8.64
C PRO A 200 14.14 -0.06 9.93
N GLN A 201 14.93 0.74 10.65
CA GLN A 201 14.58 1.35 11.91
C GLN A 201 14.34 2.84 11.77
N GLN A 202 13.10 3.17 11.39
CA GLN A 202 12.19 3.97 12.20
C GLN A 202 10.83 3.95 11.48
N LYS A 203 9.89 3.14 11.99
CA LYS A 203 8.49 3.16 11.54
C LYS A 203 7.88 4.54 11.84
N LYS A 204 8.13 5.51 10.97
CA LYS A 204 7.11 6.53 10.68
C LYS A 204 5.97 5.79 9.99
N ARG A 205 4.73 6.17 10.31
CA ARG A 205 3.58 5.69 9.53
C ARG A 205 3.86 6.04 8.06
N PRO A 206 3.71 5.09 7.13
CA PRO A 206 3.93 5.37 5.72
C PRO A 206 2.97 6.48 5.31
N CYS A 207 3.48 7.47 4.58
CA CYS A 207 2.63 8.56 4.09
C CYS A 207 2.08 8.22 2.71
N VAL A 208 0.97 8.83 2.35
CA VAL A 208 0.29 8.63 1.05
C VAL A 208 1.22 8.89 -0.15
N ASN A 209 2.12 9.87 -0.03
CA ASN A 209 3.07 10.20 -1.09
C ASN A 209 4.02 9.05 -1.41
N GLU A 210 4.41 8.26 -0.41
CA GLU A 210 5.29 7.12 -0.62
C GLU A 210 4.63 6.02 -1.47
N LEU A 211 3.29 5.96 -1.54
CA LEU A 211 2.57 5.03 -2.44
C LEU A 211 2.88 5.29 -3.93
N LEU A 212 3.37 6.48 -4.24
CA LEU A 212 3.76 6.91 -5.58
C LEU A 212 5.28 7.06 -5.72
N GLY A 213 6.07 6.63 -4.72
CA GLY A 213 7.52 6.79 -4.72
C GLY A 213 7.99 8.22 -4.45
N LEU A 214 7.18 9.03 -3.76
CA LEU A 214 7.45 10.45 -3.50
C LEU A 214 7.69 10.71 -2.01
N PRO A 215 8.50 11.73 -1.65
CA PRO A 215 8.81 12.03 -0.26
C PRO A 215 7.58 12.49 0.52
N CYS A 216 7.52 12.10 1.81
CA CYS A 216 6.61 12.69 2.77
C CYS A 216 6.97 14.16 3.00
N LYS A 217 5.96 15.03 3.10
CA LYS A 217 6.12 16.43 3.50
C LYS A 217 6.09 16.56 5.03
#